data_AF-Q1WCH0-F1
#
_entry.id   AF-Q1WCH0-F1
#
_cell.length_a   1.000
_cell.length_b   1.000
_cell.length_c   1.000
_cell.angle_alpha   90.00
_cell.angle_beta   90.00
_cell.angle_gamma   90.00
#
_symmetry.space_group_name_H-M   'P 1'
#
loop_
_entity.id
_entity.type
_entity.pdbx_description
1 polymer ?
#
loop_
_entity_poly.entity_id
_entity_poly.type
_entity_poly.pdbx_seq_one_letter_code
_entity_poly.pdbx_strand_id
1 'polypeptide(L)'
;TQASIEIDSLYEGIDFYTSITRARFEELNADLFRGTLDPVEKALRDAKLDKTQVHDIVLVGGSTRIPKIQKLLQDFFNGKELNKSINPDEAVA
;
A
#
# COMPACT_ATOMS: atom_id res chain seq x y z
N THR A 1 4.92 -8.20 -12.69
CA THR A 1 3.54 -8.45 -13.18
C THR A 1 3.03 -7.22 -13.89
N GLN A 2 2.05 -7.38 -14.78
CA GLN A 2 1.39 -6.31 -15.51
C GLN A 2 -0.11 -6.58 -15.59
N ALA A 3 -0.90 -5.55 -15.82
CA ALA A 3 -2.33 -5.63 -16.07
C ALA A 3 -2.64 -4.99 -17.43
N SER A 4 -3.47 -5.65 -18.24
CA SER A 4 -3.98 -5.10 -19.49
C SER A 4 -5.16 -4.16 -19.22
N ILE A 5 -5.25 -3.08 -19.99
CA ILE A 5 -6.35 -2.12 -19.98
C ILE A 5 -6.90 -2.10 -21.40
N GLU A 6 -8.16 -2.47 -21.55
CA GLU A 6 -8.84 -2.61 -22.83
C GLU A 6 -10.18 -1.89 -22.72
N ILE A 7 -10.36 -0.82 -23.50
CA ILE A 7 -11.55 0.03 -23.47
C ILE A 7 -11.96 0.33 -24.92
N ASP A 8 -13.11 -0.18 -25.34
CA ASP A 8 -13.65 0.09 -26.66
C ASP A 8 -14.19 1.53 -26.74
N SER A 9 -13.95 2.20 -27.86
CA SER A 9 -14.43 3.56 -28.16
C SER A 9 -14.20 4.58 -27.02
N LEU A 10 -13.00 4.58 -26.44
CA LEU A 10 -12.64 5.47 -25.33
C LEU A 10 -12.86 6.95 -25.66
N TYR A 11 -12.48 7.39 -26.86
CA TYR A 11 -12.65 8.78 -27.29
C TYR A 11 -12.83 8.89 -28.80
N GLU A 12 -13.86 9.60 -29.27
CA GLU A 12 -14.18 9.78 -30.70
C GLU A 12 -14.24 8.47 -31.52
N GLY A 13 -14.71 7.38 -30.90
CA GLY A 13 -14.76 6.07 -31.54
C GLY A 13 -13.41 5.36 -31.67
N ILE A 14 -12.35 5.90 -31.05
CA ILE A 14 -11.03 5.30 -30.99
C ILE A 14 -10.94 4.38 -29.77
N ASP A 15 -10.61 3.11 -30.00
CA ASP A 15 -10.37 2.13 -28.94
C ASP A 15 -9.04 2.38 -28.22
N PHE A 16 -8.97 2.02 -26.94
CA PHE A 16 -7.78 2.15 -26.12
C PHE A 16 -7.36 0.80 -25.55
N TYR A 17 -6.25 0.29 -26.08
CA TYR A 17 -5.61 -0.93 -25.60
C TYR A 17 -4.20 -0.59 -25.10
N THR A 18 -3.94 -0.85 -23.83
CA THR A 18 -2.62 -0.65 -23.24
C THR A 18 -2.37 -1.65 -22.11
N SER A 19 -1.22 -1.55 -21.46
CA SER A 19 -0.95 -2.27 -20.22
C SER A 19 -0.17 -1.40 -19.25
N ILE A 20 -0.35 -1.67 -17.96
CA ILE A 20 0.41 -1.03 -16.89
C ILE A 20 1.18 -2.09 -16.11
N THR A 21 2.48 -1.88 -15.96
CA THR A 21 3.32 -2.74 -15.13
C THR A 21 3.19 -2.34 -13.66
N ARG A 22 3.38 -3.31 -12.75
CA ARG A 22 3.45 -3.01 -11.31
C ARG A 22 4.50 -1.94 -11.01
N ALA A 23 5.66 -2.01 -11.65
CA ALA A 23 6.74 -1.04 -11.46
C ALA A 23 6.29 0.38 -11.84
N ARG A 24 5.59 0.54 -12.97
CA ARG A 24 5.06 1.84 -13.38
C ARG A 24 3.98 2.36 -12.43
N PHE A 25 3.09 1.49 -11.95
CA PHE A 25 2.11 1.87 -10.93
C PHE A 25 2.78 2.33 -9.62
N GLU A 26 3.79 1.62 -9.15
CA GLU A 26 4.54 2.00 -7.95
C GLU A 26 5.33 3.29 -8.13
N GLU A 27 5.89 3.53 -9.32
CA GLU A 27 6.59 4.77 -9.66
C GLU A 27 5.63 5.97 -9.66
N LEU A 28 4.46 5.84 -10.29
CA LEU A 28 3.44 6.89 -10.36
C LEU A 28 2.89 7.31 -8.99
N ASN A 29 3.00 6.44 -7.98
CA ASN A 29 2.49 6.67 -6.62
C ASN A 29 3.63 6.74 -5.57
N ALA A 30 4.89 6.90 -5.99
CA ALA A 30 6.04 6.71 -5.12
C ALA A 30 6.06 7.69 -3.94
N ASP A 31 5.66 8.93 -4.17
CA ASP A 31 5.53 9.98 -3.16
C ASP A 31 4.38 9.69 -2.19
N LEU A 32 3.20 9.34 -2.71
CA LEU A 32 2.02 9.00 -1.90
C LEU A 32 2.28 7.80 -1.00
N PHE A 33 2.94 6.76 -1.52
CA PHE A 33 3.29 5.57 -0.75
C PHE A 33 4.33 5.84 0.34
N ARG A 34 5.26 6.77 0.12
CA ARG A 34 6.22 7.18 1.16
C ARG A 34 5.54 8.02 2.23
N GLY A 35 4.64 8.93 1.82
CA GLY A 35 3.88 9.78 2.74
C GLY A 35 3.01 9.02 3.72
N THR A 36 2.68 7.74 3.47
CA THR A 36 1.97 6.92 4.46
C THR A 36 2.78 6.60 5.72
N LEU A 37 4.11 6.80 5.71
CA LEU A 37 4.96 6.59 6.89
C LEU A 37 4.93 7.79 7.85
N ASP A 38 4.64 9.00 7.38
CA ASP A 38 4.63 10.19 8.25
C ASP A 38 3.60 10.09 9.40
N PRO A 39 2.35 9.61 9.16
CA PRO A 39 1.40 9.37 10.23
C PRO A 39 1.84 8.25 11.19
N VAL A 40 2.54 7.23 10.69
CA VAL A 40 3.05 6.12 11.53
C VAL A 40 4.11 6.65 12.50
N GLU A 41 5.07 7.43 12.00
CA GLU A 41 6.06 8.07 12.86
C GLU A 41 5.44 9.04 13.85
N LYS A 42 4.44 9.81 13.42
CA LYS A 42 3.71 10.72 14.31
C LYS A 42 3.02 9.95 15.44
N ALA A 43 2.33 8.87 15.13
CA ALA A 43 1.67 8.04 16.13
C ALA A 43 2.67 7.46 17.16
N LEU A 44 3.84 6.99 16.70
CA LEU A 44 4.91 6.52 17.59
C LEU A 44 5.43 7.64 18.51
N ARG A 45 5.68 8.83 17.95
CA ARG A 45 6.13 10.01 18.73
C ARG A 45 5.11 10.41 19.78
N ASP A 46 3.84 10.49 19.40
CA ASP A 46 2.74 10.88 20.29
C ASP A 46 2.57 9.84 21.43
N ALA A 47 2.75 8.56 21.13
CA ALA A 47 2.76 7.47 22.10
C ALA A 47 4.06 7.36 22.93
N LYS A 48 5.12 8.10 22.57
CA LYS A 48 6.48 8.00 23.13
C LYS A 48 7.04 6.58 23.09
N LEU A 49 6.76 5.86 22.01
CA LEU A 49 7.24 4.50 21.78
C LEU A 49 8.30 4.47 20.68
N ASP A 50 9.35 3.69 20.89
CA ASP A 50 10.24 3.29 19.81
C ASP A 50 9.58 2.20 18.96
N LYS A 51 9.91 2.16 17.66
CA LYS A 51 9.40 1.16 16.73
C LYS A 51 9.64 -0.29 17.17
N THR A 52 10.70 -0.56 17.94
CA THR A 52 11.00 -1.90 18.48
C THR A 52 10.00 -2.35 19.54
N GLN A 53 9.28 -1.42 20.17
CA GLN A 53 8.29 -1.70 21.20
C GLN A 53 6.91 -2.07 20.61
N VAL A 54 6.74 -1.98 19.29
CA VAL A 54 5.52 -2.42 18.62
C VAL A 54 5.54 -3.94 18.52
N HIS A 55 4.56 -4.59 19.15
CA HIS A 55 4.48 -6.06 19.24
C HIS A 55 3.84 -6.69 18.00
N ASP A 56 2.82 -6.06 17.46
CA ASP A 56 2.07 -6.52 16.29
C ASP A 56 1.72 -5.35 15.37
N ILE A 57 1.72 -5.62 14.07
CA ILE A 57 1.33 -4.64 13.04
C ILE A 57 0.15 -5.24 12.29
N VAL A 58 -1.04 -4.71 12.50
CA VAL A 58 -2.27 -5.17 11.84
C VAL A 58 -2.58 -4.26 10.65
N LEU A 59 -2.83 -4.87 9.50
CA LEU A 59 -3.20 -4.17 8.28
C LEU A 59 -4.73 -4.12 8.14
N VAL A 60 -5.28 -2.92 7.98
CA VAL A 60 -6.73 -2.68 7.85
C VAL A 60 -7.01 -1.77 6.65
N GLY A 61 -8.03 -2.11 5.87
CA GLY A 61 -8.44 -1.43 4.64
C GLY A 61 -7.81 -2.01 3.36
N GLY A 62 -8.57 -2.05 2.27
CA GLY A 62 -8.19 -2.70 1.01
C GLY A 62 -6.86 -2.23 0.39
N SER A 63 -6.49 -0.96 0.53
CA SER A 63 -5.22 -0.44 -0.02
C SER A 63 -3.98 -1.04 0.66
N THR A 64 -4.11 -1.62 1.86
CA THR A 64 -3.01 -2.36 2.51
C THR A 64 -2.65 -3.65 1.78
N ARG A 65 -3.46 -4.11 0.82
CA ARG A 65 -3.15 -5.24 -0.06
C ARG A 65 -2.05 -4.91 -1.08
N ILE A 66 -1.72 -3.63 -1.27
CA ILE A 66 -0.66 -3.19 -2.19
C ILE A 66 0.70 -3.70 -1.68
N PRO A 67 1.44 -4.53 -2.45
CA PRO A 67 2.71 -5.09 -2.00
C PRO A 67 3.76 -4.05 -1.62
N LYS A 68 3.78 -2.91 -2.31
CA LYS A 68 4.71 -1.82 -2.03
C LYS A 68 4.47 -1.17 -0.67
N ILE A 69 3.21 -0.97 -0.28
CA ILE A 69 2.85 -0.45 1.04
C ILE A 69 3.28 -1.41 2.14
N GLN A 70 3.00 -2.71 1.97
CA GLN A 70 3.44 -3.74 2.91
C GLN A 70 4.96 -3.75 3.06
N LYS A 71 5.69 -3.67 1.94
CA LYS A 71 7.15 -3.64 1.96
C LYS A 71 7.68 -2.41 2.70
N LEU A 72 7.16 -1.22 2.40
CA LEU A 72 7.60 0.01 3.07
C LEU A 72 7.37 -0.05 4.58
N LEU A 73 6.21 -0.57 5.01
CA LEU A 73 5.90 -0.71 6.43
C LEU A 73 6.78 -1.76 7.11
N GLN A 74 7.00 -2.90 6.46
CA GLN A 74 7.91 -3.95 6.96
C GLN A 74 9.34 -3.41 7.09
N ASP A 75 9.85 -2.73 6.07
CA ASP A 75 11.18 -2.10 6.08
C ASP A 75 11.29 -1.05 7.20
N PHE A 76 10.25 -0.24 7.41
CA PHE A 76 10.17 0.76 8.48
C PHE A 76 10.28 0.12 9.87
N PHE A 77 9.61 -1.01 10.09
CA PHE A 77 9.67 -1.81 11.32
C PHE A 77 10.80 -2.87 11.29
N ASN A 78 11.89 -2.60 10.59
CA ASN A 78 13.11 -3.42 10.57
C ASN A 78 12.88 -4.89 10.19
N GLY A 79 11.98 -5.14 9.23
CA GLY A 79 11.69 -6.48 8.72
C GLY A 79 10.60 -7.24 9.49
N LYS A 80 10.00 -6.65 10.53
CA LYS A 80 8.95 -7.29 11.34
C LYS A 80 7.79 -7.77 10.47
N GLU A 81 7.33 -8.99 10.72
CA GLU A 81 6.20 -9.56 9.97
C GLU A 81 4.91 -8.77 10.21
N LEU A 82 4.16 -8.57 9.12
CA LEU A 82 2.87 -7.90 9.15
C LEU A 82 1.76 -8.92 9.37
N ASN A 83 0.88 -8.65 10.32
CA ASN A 83 -0.24 -9.52 10.63
C ASN A 83 -1.30 -9.43 9.52
N LYS A 84 -1.52 -10.56 8.85
CA LYS A 84 -2.49 -10.76 7.77
C LYS A 84 -3.61 -11.73 8.15
N SER A 85 -3.69 -12.12 9.43
CA SER A 85 -4.66 -13.10 9.92
C SER A 85 -6.10 -12.55 9.96
N ILE A 86 -6.24 -11.23 9.91
CA ILE A 86 -7.52 -10.53 9.91
C ILE A 86 -7.80 -10.04 8.49
N ASN A 87 -9.03 -10.26 8.01
CA ASN A 87 -9.46 -9.73 6.72
C ASN A 87 -9.53 -8.20 6.82
N PRO A 88 -8.69 -7.45 6.07
CA PRO A 88 -8.56 -6.00 6.23
C PRO A 88 -9.85 -5.24 5.93
N ASP A 89 -10.77 -5.81 5.16
CA ASP A 89 -12.04 -5.19 4.80
C ASP A 89 -13.17 -5.47 5.82
N GLU A 90 -12.98 -6.45 6.72
CA GLU A 90 -13.96 -6.83 7.76
C GLU A 90 -13.49 -6.47 9.18
N ALA A 91 -12.25 -6.03 9.35
CA ALA A 91 -11.64 -5.73 10.66
C ALA A 91 -12.31 -4.57 11.42
N VAL A 92 -13.10 -3.74 10.73
CA VAL A 92 -13.72 -2.50 11.27
C VAL A 92 -15.23 -2.65 11.45
N ALA A 93 -15.84 -3.71 10.91
CA ALA A 93 -17.29 -3.89 10.85
C ALA A 93 -17.94 -4.07 12.23
#